data_AF-L9XCL4-F1
#
_entry.id   AF-L9XCL4-F1
#
_cell.length_a   1.000
_cell.length_b   1.000
_cell.length_c   1.000
_cell.angle_alpha   90.00
_cell.angle_beta   90.00
_cell.angle_gamma   90.00
#
_symmetry.space_group_name_H-M   'P 1'
#
loop_
_entity.id
_entity.type
_entity.pdbx_description
1 polymer ?
#
loop_
_entity_poly.entity_id
_entity_poly.type
_entity_poly.pdbx_seq_one_letter_code
_entity_poly.pdbx_strand_id
1 'polypeptide(L)'
;MDFELPSSAAELDWARVAERLLYLFPPVIGVGVVGVLREADLGVPLLQRGLVLFGTFGYTLLTIGVAGALLLDARRVRRQPRASGEWRPNPWLNAAFALLWAPIAGVVYLFRRHRRFGTPPGWSEWWVVVAVSFATTVVGLVAAVVAVVLAFPGPLLTVIGLSGAVAFGAFPIAIHQDAAYVCTRSNGWRPNPGLYLGFAFLTLFVAPLQPLLAGYYLLRRHRTLGTP
;
A
#
# COMPACT_ATOMS: atom_id res chain seq x y z
N MET A 1 -9.72 -45.11 8.96
CA MET A 1 -9.43 -44.32 7.75
C MET A 1 -9.50 -42.87 8.21
N ASP A 2 -8.38 -42.36 8.70
CA ASP A 2 -8.31 -41.01 9.24
C ASP A 2 -8.22 -40.03 8.08
N PHE A 3 -9.21 -39.15 7.96
CA PHE A 3 -9.19 -38.06 7.00
C PHE A 3 -8.16 -37.04 7.48
N GLU A 4 -6.92 -37.15 7.00
CA GLU A 4 -5.96 -36.04 7.04
C GLU A 4 -6.55 -34.91 6.17
N LEU A 5 -7.20 -33.95 6.82
CA LEU A 5 -7.50 -32.68 6.18
C LEU A 5 -6.18 -32.04 5.75
N PRO A 6 -6.06 -31.55 4.50
CA PRO A 6 -4.83 -30.93 4.04
C PRO A 6 -4.43 -29.78 4.96
N SER A 7 -3.20 -29.83 5.43
CA SER A 7 -2.54 -28.83 6.30
C SER A 7 -2.50 -27.40 5.73
N SER A 8 -3.03 -27.19 4.53
CA SER A 8 -3.06 -25.91 3.82
C SER A 8 -4.01 -24.88 4.45
N ALA A 9 -5.07 -25.30 5.15
CA ALA A 9 -5.95 -24.38 5.90
C ALA A 9 -5.31 -23.86 7.20
N ALA A 10 -4.28 -24.55 7.72
CA ALA A 10 -3.62 -24.23 8.98
C ALA A 10 -2.45 -23.22 8.85
N GLU A 11 -1.97 -22.95 7.64
CA GLU A 11 -0.89 -21.98 7.39
C GLU A 11 -1.38 -20.68 6.74
N LEU A 12 -2.44 -20.08 7.31
CA LEU A 12 -2.77 -18.71 6.96
C LEU A 12 -1.55 -17.81 7.25
N ASP A 13 -0.93 -17.27 6.20
CA ASP A 13 0.18 -16.31 6.33
C ASP A 13 -0.40 -14.95 6.74
N TRP A 14 -0.55 -14.75 8.05
CA TRP A 14 -1.12 -13.54 8.63
C TRP A 14 -0.39 -12.27 8.20
N ALA A 15 0.90 -12.35 7.86
CA ALA A 15 1.62 -11.22 7.29
C ALA A 15 1.11 -10.86 5.89
N ARG A 16 0.79 -11.84 5.06
CA ARG A 16 0.16 -11.63 3.75
C ARG A 16 -1.26 -11.11 3.87
N VAL A 17 -2.00 -11.51 4.92
CA VAL A 17 -3.29 -10.91 5.24
C VAL A 17 -3.10 -9.43 5.61
N ALA A 18 -2.17 -9.10 6.51
CA ALA A 18 -1.88 -7.72 6.90
C ALA A 18 -1.47 -6.87 5.69
N GLU A 19 -0.60 -7.40 4.82
CA GLU A 19 -0.19 -6.78 3.57
C GLU A 19 -1.39 -6.45 2.66
N ARG A 20 -2.26 -7.43 2.41
CA ARG A 20 -3.47 -7.23 1.58
C ARG A 20 -4.44 -6.23 2.18
N LEU A 21 -4.61 -6.25 3.50
CA LEU A 21 -5.42 -5.25 4.20
C LEU A 21 -4.83 -3.85 4.07
N LEU A 22 -3.50 -3.71 4.14
CA LEU A 22 -2.82 -2.43 3.91
C LEU A 22 -3.07 -1.89 2.50
N TYR A 23 -3.12 -2.74 1.47
CA TYR A 23 -3.45 -2.32 0.11
C TYR A 23 -4.84 -1.73 -0.07
N LEU A 24 -5.75 -2.00 0.87
CA LEU A 24 -7.10 -1.46 0.84
C LEU A 24 -7.23 -0.08 1.52
N PHE A 25 -6.21 0.37 2.28
CA PHE A 25 -6.26 1.70 2.90
C PHE A 25 -6.25 2.85 1.90
N PRO A 26 -5.39 2.90 0.86
CA PRO A 26 -5.39 3.99 -0.11
C PRO A 26 -6.77 4.25 -0.75
N PRO A 27 -7.50 3.24 -1.28
CA PRO A 27 -8.82 3.49 -1.85
C PRO A 27 -9.86 3.86 -0.78
N VAL A 28 -9.82 3.27 0.43
CA VAL A 28 -10.76 3.63 1.50
C VAL A 28 -10.57 5.07 1.99
N ILE A 29 -9.31 5.49 2.20
CA ILE A 29 -8.96 6.87 2.57
C ILE A 29 -9.35 7.81 1.43
N GLY A 30 -9.01 7.46 0.18
CA GLY A 30 -9.36 8.27 -0.99
C GLY A 30 -10.87 8.48 -1.13
N VAL A 31 -11.67 7.42 -0.99
CA VAL A 31 -13.14 7.49 -1.02
C VAL A 31 -13.68 8.32 0.15
N GLY A 32 -13.14 8.15 1.36
CA GLY A 32 -13.53 8.93 2.52
C GLY A 32 -13.26 10.43 2.34
N VAL A 33 -12.06 10.78 1.84
CA VAL A 33 -11.68 12.17 1.55
C VAL A 33 -12.58 12.77 0.46
N VAL A 34 -12.85 12.04 -0.62
CA VAL A 34 -13.79 12.51 -1.66
C VAL A 34 -15.20 12.69 -1.10
N GLY A 35 -15.66 11.77 -0.24
CA GLY A 35 -16.97 11.87 0.42
C GLY A 35 -17.10 13.13 1.29
N VAL A 36 -16.04 13.51 2.01
CA VAL A 36 -15.99 14.71 2.85
C VAL A 36 -15.83 15.99 2.02
N LEU A 37 -14.90 16.01 1.06
CA LEU A 37 -14.64 17.20 0.23
C LEU A 37 -15.79 17.51 -0.74
N ARG A 38 -16.62 16.52 -1.09
CA ARG A 38 -17.79 16.67 -1.98
C ARG A 38 -19.12 16.82 -1.25
N GLU A 39 -19.11 17.39 -0.05
CA GLU A 39 -20.28 18.12 0.46
C GLU A 39 -20.71 19.27 -0.49
N ALA A 40 -19.92 19.57 -1.53
CA ALA A 40 -20.32 20.30 -2.73
C ALA A 40 -21.13 19.44 -3.74
N ASP A 41 -22.46 19.56 -3.71
CA ASP A 41 -23.42 19.41 -4.83
C ASP A 41 -23.17 18.32 -5.90
N LEU A 42 -23.22 17.04 -5.55
CA LEU A 42 -23.36 15.96 -6.55
C LEU A 42 -24.81 15.73 -7.00
N GLY A 43 -25.80 16.38 -6.39
CA GLY A 43 -27.23 16.22 -6.71
C GLY A 43 -27.81 14.81 -6.45
N VAL A 44 -27.00 13.87 -5.94
CA VAL A 44 -27.40 12.46 -5.69
C VAL A 44 -27.17 12.09 -4.21
N PRO A 45 -28.17 12.30 -3.33
CA PRO A 45 -28.02 12.10 -1.88
C PRO A 45 -27.60 10.69 -1.46
N LEU A 46 -28.01 9.68 -2.22
CA LEU A 46 -27.70 8.28 -1.90
C LEU A 46 -26.21 7.95 -2.10
N LEU A 47 -25.58 8.53 -3.14
CA LEU A 47 -24.17 8.34 -3.43
C LEU A 47 -23.30 8.92 -2.32
N GLN A 48 -23.63 10.13 -1.85
CA GLN A 48 -22.91 10.78 -0.76
C GLN A 48 -22.93 9.93 0.52
N ARG A 49 -24.11 9.45 0.92
CA ARG A 49 -24.25 8.55 2.09
C ARG A 49 -23.45 7.27 1.90
N GLY A 50 -23.48 6.68 0.70
CA GLY A 50 -22.70 5.50 0.37
C GLY A 50 -21.19 5.72 0.52
N LEU A 51 -20.65 6.84 0.02
CA LEU A 51 -19.23 7.17 0.11
C LEU A 51 -18.77 7.41 1.57
N VAL A 52 -19.58 8.14 2.35
CA VAL A 52 -19.31 8.37 3.77
C VAL A 52 -19.33 7.05 4.55
N LEU A 53 -20.37 6.23 4.36
CA LEU A 53 -20.46 4.91 5.00
C LEU A 53 -19.26 4.03 4.61
N PHE A 54 -18.92 3.98 3.33
CA PHE A 54 -17.78 3.20 2.85
C PHE A 54 -16.45 3.69 3.45
N GLY A 55 -16.24 5.00 3.49
CA GLY A 55 -15.04 5.60 4.10
C GLY A 55 -14.94 5.29 5.60
N THR A 56 -15.99 5.57 6.37
CA THR A 56 -15.99 5.38 7.82
C THR A 56 -15.97 3.91 8.21
N PHE A 57 -16.94 3.11 7.76
CA PHE A 57 -17.02 1.69 8.12
C PHE A 57 -15.87 0.89 7.49
N GLY A 58 -15.50 1.20 6.25
CA GLY A 58 -14.35 0.56 5.60
C GLY A 58 -13.07 0.80 6.40
N TYR A 59 -12.81 2.04 6.85
CA TYR A 59 -11.64 2.33 7.67
C TYR A 59 -11.65 1.58 9.00
N THR A 60 -12.79 1.54 9.69
CA THR A 60 -12.92 0.79 10.96
C THR A 60 -12.70 -0.70 10.77
N LEU A 61 -13.32 -1.31 9.76
CA LEU A 61 -13.16 -2.74 9.45
C LEU A 61 -11.71 -3.08 9.08
N LEU A 62 -11.07 -2.26 8.25
CA LEU A 62 -9.65 -2.43 7.92
C LEU A 62 -8.75 -2.29 9.15
N THR A 63 -9.04 -1.33 10.03
CA THR A 63 -8.28 -1.11 11.26
C THR A 63 -8.37 -2.33 12.19
N ILE A 64 -9.58 -2.86 12.42
CA ILE A 64 -9.79 -4.08 13.20
C ILE A 64 -9.10 -5.28 12.52
N GLY A 65 -9.23 -5.40 11.21
CA GLY A 65 -8.60 -6.45 10.42
C GLY A 65 -7.07 -6.44 10.55
N VAL A 66 -6.43 -5.27 10.40
CA VAL A 66 -4.98 -5.12 10.56
C VAL A 66 -4.57 -5.43 11.99
N ALA A 67 -5.28 -4.91 13.00
CA ALA A 67 -5.00 -5.21 14.39
C ALA A 67 -5.06 -6.72 14.67
N GLY A 68 -6.08 -7.42 14.17
CA GLY A 68 -6.21 -8.87 14.27
C GLY A 68 -5.08 -9.62 13.55
N ALA A 69 -4.77 -9.23 12.31
CA ALA A 69 -3.70 -9.84 11.53
C ALA A 69 -2.32 -9.68 12.21
N LEU A 70 -2.02 -8.48 12.72
CA LEU A 70 -0.77 -8.23 13.45
C LEU A 70 -0.71 -8.99 14.78
N LEU A 71 -1.83 -9.07 15.52
CA LEU A 71 -1.92 -9.84 16.76
C LEU A 71 -1.59 -11.32 16.52
N LEU A 72 -2.19 -11.91 15.48
CA LEU A 72 -2.05 -13.32 15.15
C LEU A 72 -0.67 -13.62 14.56
N ASP A 73 -0.16 -12.79 13.64
CA ASP A 73 1.20 -12.94 13.11
C ASP A 73 2.25 -12.79 14.22
N ALA A 74 2.13 -11.78 15.10
CA ALA A 74 3.09 -11.58 16.18
C ALA A 74 3.11 -12.74 17.17
N ARG A 75 1.95 -13.34 17.48
CA ARG A 75 1.86 -14.56 18.31
C ARG A 75 2.57 -15.73 17.64
N ARG A 76 2.41 -15.91 16.33
CA ARG A 76 3.07 -16.95 15.54
C ARG A 76 4.59 -16.73 15.49
N VAL A 77 5.03 -15.53 15.11
CA VAL A 77 6.44 -15.16 14.98
C VAL A 77 7.20 -15.33 16.30
N ARG A 78 6.60 -14.97 17.44
CA ARG A 78 7.22 -15.18 18.77
C ARG A 78 7.59 -16.63 19.08
N ARG A 79 6.93 -17.60 18.45
CA ARG A 79 7.20 -19.04 18.64
C ARG A 79 8.29 -19.56 17.71
N GLN A 80 8.78 -18.76 16.76
CA GLN A 80 9.74 -19.20 15.76
C GLN A 80 11.19 -19.01 16.26
N PRO A 81 12.13 -19.92 15.93
CA PRO A 81 13.53 -19.84 16.38
C PRO A 81 14.27 -18.57 15.94
N ARG A 82 13.89 -18.00 14.79
CA ARG A 82 14.48 -16.77 14.23
C ARG A 82 14.01 -15.49 14.94
N ALA A 83 13.05 -15.57 15.86
CA ALA A 83 12.72 -14.46 16.75
C ALA A 83 13.79 -14.33 17.84
N SER A 84 14.94 -13.77 17.47
CA SER A 84 16.07 -13.52 18.38
C SER A 84 15.72 -12.46 19.44
N GLY A 85 16.58 -12.32 20.46
CA GLY A 85 16.40 -11.32 21.53
C GLY A 85 16.23 -9.88 21.02
N GLU A 86 16.82 -9.54 19.87
CA GLU A 86 16.75 -8.20 19.27
C GLU A 86 15.37 -7.83 18.69
N TRP A 87 14.52 -8.80 18.36
CA TRP A 87 13.15 -8.54 17.93
C TRP A 87 12.18 -9.65 18.37
N ARG A 88 11.46 -9.37 19.46
CA ARG A 88 10.33 -10.18 19.94
C ARG A 88 9.05 -9.35 19.88
N PRO A 89 8.22 -9.49 18.84
CA PRO A 89 7.06 -8.62 18.65
C PRO A 89 6.05 -8.86 19.78
N ASN A 90 5.73 -7.84 20.59
CA ASN A 90 4.66 -7.93 21.58
C ASN A 90 3.30 -7.89 20.85
N PRO A 91 2.50 -8.98 20.86
CA PRO A 91 1.29 -9.05 20.03
C PRO A 91 0.25 -8.00 20.40
N TRP A 92 0.08 -7.73 21.70
CA TRP A 92 -0.89 -6.75 22.18
C TRP A 92 -0.47 -5.32 21.89
N LEU A 93 0.83 -5.01 22.00
CA LEU A 93 1.34 -3.68 21.66
C LEU A 93 1.16 -3.41 20.16
N ASN A 94 1.45 -4.38 19.28
CA ASN A 94 1.24 -4.21 17.84
C ASN A 94 -0.25 -4.04 17.50
N ALA A 95 -1.14 -4.81 18.14
CA ALA A 95 -2.58 -4.67 17.95
C ALA A 95 -3.09 -3.30 18.44
N ALA A 96 -2.69 -2.86 19.64
CA ALA A 96 -3.04 -1.55 20.18
C ALA A 96 -2.51 -0.42 19.29
N PHE A 97 -1.28 -0.54 18.78
CA PHE A 97 -0.73 0.44 17.84
C PHE A 97 -1.51 0.46 16.53
N ALA A 98 -1.97 -0.69 16.03
CA ALA A 98 -2.83 -0.73 14.85
C ALA A 98 -4.20 -0.11 15.09
N LEU A 99 -4.80 -0.28 16.27
CA LEU A 99 -6.06 0.38 16.61
C LEU A 99 -5.92 1.91 16.67
N LEU A 100 -4.74 2.41 17.07
CA LEU A 100 -4.44 3.84 17.06
C LEU A 100 -4.12 4.36 15.65
N TRP A 101 -3.31 3.61 14.90
CA TRP A 101 -2.84 4.04 13.57
C TRP A 101 -2.49 2.85 12.66
N ALA A 102 -3.52 2.18 12.12
CA ALA A 102 -3.37 0.94 11.37
C ALA A 102 -2.38 0.97 10.20
N PRO A 103 -2.41 1.97 9.27
CA PRO A 103 -1.44 2.05 8.18
C PRO A 103 0.02 2.05 8.66
N ILE A 104 0.34 2.89 9.64
CA ILE A 104 1.71 3.01 10.14
C ILE A 104 2.11 1.77 10.92
N ALA A 105 1.24 1.26 11.79
CA ALA A 105 1.50 0.04 12.55
C ALA A 105 1.80 -1.14 11.62
N GLY A 106 1.00 -1.32 10.57
CA GLY A 106 1.21 -2.36 9.59
C GLY A 106 2.52 -2.20 8.80
N VAL A 107 2.82 -0.99 8.32
CA VAL A 107 4.08 -0.69 7.61
C VAL A 107 5.30 -0.95 8.50
N VAL A 108 5.31 -0.43 9.73
CA VAL A 108 6.43 -0.61 10.66
C VAL A 108 6.62 -2.08 11.01
N TYR A 109 5.51 -2.80 11.21
CA TYR A 109 5.54 -4.24 11.49
C TYR A 109 6.13 -5.02 10.30
N LEU A 110 5.62 -4.81 9.08
CA LEU A 110 6.10 -5.48 7.87
C LEU A 110 7.57 -5.14 7.58
N PHE A 111 7.99 -3.90 7.79
CA PHE A 111 9.39 -3.48 7.67
C PHE A 111 10.31 -4.28 8.59
N ARG A 112 9.94 -4.41 9.88
CA ARG A 112 10.71 -5.17 10.87
C ARG A 112 10.69 -6.68 10.57
N ARG A 113 9.52 -7.21 10.17
CA ARG A 113 9.37 -8.62 9.80
C ARG A 113 10.22 -8.98 8.59
N HIS A 114 10.21 -8.14 7.55
CA HIS A 114 11.01 -8.37 6.34
C HIS A 114 12.50 -8.48 6.64
N ARG A 115 13.05 -7.64 7.52
CA ARG A 115 14.47 -7.71 7.92
C ARG A 115 14.87 -9.05 8.55
N ARG A 116 13.93 -9.81 9.12
CA ARG A 116 14.22 -11.05 9.86
C ARG A 116 13.78 -12.31 9.11
N PHE A 117 12.65 -12.24 8.43
CA PHE A 117 12.01 -13.39 7.79
C PHE A 117 11.97 -13.27 6.26
N GLY A 118 12.33 -12.11 5.70
CA GLY A 118 12.13 -11.80 4.30
C GLY A 118 10.65 -11.55 3.97
N THR A 119 10.41 -11.22 2.70
CA THR A 119 9.09 -11.20 2.08
C THR A 119 9.17 -12.12 0.86
N PRO A 120 8.21 -13.03 0.65
CA PRO A 120 8.20 -13.84 -0.55
C PRO A 120 8.19 -12.97 -1.81
N PRO A 121 8.82 -13.41 -2.91
CA PRO A 121 8.88 -12.60 -4.12
C PRO A 121 7.49 -12.39 -4.72
N GLY A 122 7.28 -11.19 -5.28
CA GLY A 122 6.19 -10.91 -6.19
C GLY A 122 6.46 -11.43 -7.61
N TRP A 123 5.55 -11.10 -8.54
CA TRP A 123 5.72 -11.36 -9.98
C TRP A 123 6.78 -10.42 -10.59
N SER A 124 7.45 -10.84 -11.67
CA SER A 124 8.55 -10.08 -12.29
C SER A 124 8.11 -8.76 -12.91
N GLU A 125 6.86 -8.66 -13.37
CA GLU A 125 6.38 -7.52 -14.17
C GLU A 125 5.72 -6.41 -13.36
N TRP A 126 5.81 -6.44 -12.03
CA TRP A 126 5.24 -5.36 -11.20
C TRP A 126 5.84 -3.98 -11.49
N TRP A 127 7.09 -3.94 -11.98
CA TRP A 127 7.72 -2.71 -12.47
C TRP A 127 6.92 -2.02 -13.59
N VAL A 128 6.20 -2.77 -14.43
CA VAL A 128 5.36 -2.18 -15.50
C VAL A 128 4.27 -1.32 -14.88
N VAL A 129 3.65 -1.81 -13.80
CA VAL A 129 2.61 -1.06 -13.08
C VAL A 129 3.21 0.17 -12.39
N VAL A 130 4.44 0.07 -11.87
CA VAL A 130 5.18 1.23 -11.33
C VAL A 130 5.46 2.26 -12.44
N ALA A 131 5.92 1.82 -13.61
CA ALA A 131 6.22 2.68 -14.75
C ALA A 131 4.97 3.36 -15.33
N VAL A 132 3.87 2.61 -15.47
CA VAL A 132 2.57 3.18 -15.86
C VAL A 132 2.11 4.21 -14.84
N SER A 133 2.18 3.89 -13.54
CA SER A 133 1.81 4.84 -12.47
C SER A 133 2.66 6.11 -12.52
N PHE A 134 3.96 5.98 -12.76
CA PHE A 134 4.87 7.11 -12.95
C PHE A 134 4.47 7.96 -14.17
N ALA A 135 4.29 7.34 -15.33
CA ALA A 135 3.91 8.02 -16.56
C ALA A 135 2.57 8.75 -16.43
N THR A 136 1.54 8.09 -15.89
CA THR A 136 0.22 8.70 -15.64
C THR A 136 0.33 9.90 -14.70
N THR A 137 1.16 9.81 -13.66
CA THR A 137 1.33 10.92 -12.70
C THR A 137 2.04 12.11 -13.35
N VAL A 138 3.08 11.88 -14.15
CA VAL A 138 3.80 12.94 -14.87
C VAL A 138 2.88 13.60 -15.90
N VAL A 139 2.16 12.83 -16.71
CA VAL A 139 1.21 13.36 -17.69
C VAL A 139 0.10 14.14 -17.00
N GLY A 140 -0.46 13.62 -15.90
CA GLY A 140 -1.47 14.31 -15.11
C GLY A 140 -0.96 15.64 -14.53
N LEU A 141 0.27 15.67 -14.03
CA LEU A 141 0.91 16.89 -13.53
C LEU A 141 1.10 17.93 -14.65
N VAL A 142 1.59 17.52 -15.82
CA VAL A 142 1.76 18.41 -16.98
C VAL A 142 0.40 18.96 -17.44
N ALA A 143 -0.61 18.11 -17.56
CA ALA A 143 -1.96 18.51 -17.92
C ALA A 143 -2.55 19.52 -16.90
N ALA A 144 -2.31 19.31 -15.61
CA ALA A 144 -2.72 20.23 -14.56
C ALA A 144 -2.04 21.60 -14.70
N VAL A 145 -0.73 21.63 -14.94
CA VAL A 145 0.02 22.88 -15.17
C VAL A 145 -0.51 23.61 -16.39
N VAL A 146 -0.72 22.90 -17.51
CA VAL A 146 -1.27 23.49 -18.75
C VAL A 146 -2.67 24.06 -18.50
N ALA A 147 -3.55 23.34 -17.80
CA ALA A 147 -4.88 23.84 -17.45
C ALA A 147 -4.83 25.10 -16.58
N VAL A 148 -3.93 25.15 -15.59
CA VAL A 148 -3.74 26.33 -14.74
C VAL A 148 -3.25 27.53 -15.56
N VAL A 149 -2.28 27.32 -16.45
CA VAL A 149 -1.72 28.38 -17.31
C VAL A 149 -2.74 28.90 -18.32
N LEU A 150 -3.56 28.01 -18.89
CA LEU A 150 -4.55 28.35 -19.90
C LEU A 150 -5.93 28.72 -19.33
N ALA A 151 -6.07 28.79 -18.00
CA ALA A 151 -7.29 29.16 -17.27
C ALA A 151 -8.56 28.38 -17.68
N PHE A 152 -8.43 27.10 -18.06
CA PHE A 152 -9.58 26.27 -18.44
C PHE A 152 -10.47 25.97 -17.22
N PRO A 153 -11.73 26.42 -17.17
CA PRO A 153 -12.60 26.14 -16.05
C PRO A 153 -13.34 24.80 -16.27
N GLY A 154 -13.24 23.87 -15.31
CA GLY A 154 -14.22 22.80 -15.12
C GLY A 154 -13.80 21.37 -15.50
N PRO A 155 -13.79 20.97 -16.79
CA PRO A 155 -13.77 19.55 -17.16
C PRO A 155 -12.39 18.89 -17.07
N LEU A 156 -11.30 19.66 -17.16
CA LEU A 156 -9.94 19.13 -17.09
C LEU A 156 -9.56 18.66 -15.68
N LEU A 157 -10.11 19.31 -14.63
CA LEU A 157 -9.94 18.92 -13.24
C LEU A 157 -10.51 17.53 -12.94
N THR A 158 -11.60 17.14 -13.60
CA THR A 158 -12.26 15.84 -13.43
C THR A 158 -11.41 14.70 -14.00
N VAL A 159 -10.77 14.92 -15.15
CA VAL A 159 -9.87 13.94 -15.79
C VAL A 159 -8.58 13.77 -14.98
N ILE A 160 -8.02 14.87 -14.45
CA ILE A 160 -6.86 14.87 -13.55
C ILE A 160 -7.19 14.12 -12.23
N GLY A 161 -8.39 14.34 -11.67
CA GLY A 161 -8.83 13.64 -10.46
C GLY A 161 -8.99 12.13 -10.66
N LEU A 162 -9.56 11.70 -11.79
CA LEU A 162 -9.82 10.28 -12.07
C LEU A 162 -8.52 9.49 -12.37
N SER A 163 -7.64 10.08 -13.18
CA SER A 163 -6.34 9.49 -13.53
C SER A 163 -5.41 9.40 -12.32
N GLY A 164 -5.44 10.41 -11.44
CA GLY A 164 -4.80 10.35 -10.13
C GLY A 164 -5.32 9.17 -9.30
N ALA A 165 -6.63 9.05 -9.12
CA ALA A 165 -7.22 8.03 -8.24
C ALA A 165 -6.82 6.59 -8.59
N VAL A 166 -6.77 6.24 -9.88
CA VAL A 166 -6.36 4.89 -10.33
C VAL A 166 -4.86 4.66 -10.13
N ALA A 167 -4.02 5.64 -10.45
CA ALA A 167 -2.57 5.54 -10.26
C ALA A 167 -2.21 5.47 -8.77
N PHE A 168 -2.89 6.23 -7.91
CA PHE A 168 -2.67 6.24 -6.47
C PHE A 168 -3.08 4.93 -5.78
N GLY A 169 -4.09 4.22 -6.31
CA GLY A 169 -4.51 2.93 -5.76
C GLY A 169 -3.56 1.79 -6.10
N ALA A 170 -3.07 1.73 -7.34
CA ALA A 170 -2.21 0.64 -7.82
C ALA A 170 -0.74 0.81 -7.40
N PHE A 171 -0.24 2.04 -7.28
CA PHE A 171 1.17 2.32 -7.02
C PHE A 171 1.73 1.70 -5.73
N PRO A 172 1.06 1.81 -4.55
CA PRO A 172 1.56 1.20 -3.31
C PRO A 172 1.70 -0.32 -3.41
N ILE A 173 0.77 -0.98 -4.12
CA ILE A 173 0.80 -2.42 -4.36
C ILE A 173 1.99 -2.76 -5.27
N ALA A 174 2.08 -2.06 -6.39
CA ALA A 174 3.10 -2.32 -7.41
C ALA A 174 4.52 -2.14 -6.86
N ILE A 175 4.80 -1.04 -6.16
CA ILE A 175 6.13 -0.78 -5.63
C ILE A 175 6.49 -1.71 -4.48
N HIS A 176 5.52 -2.15 -3.66
CA HIS A 176 5.77 -3.15 -2.63
C HIS A 176 6.12 -4.51 -3.26
N GLN A 177 5.31 -4.98 -4.20
CA GLN A 177 5.49 -6.29 -4.83
C GLN A 177 6.77 -6.34 -5.67
N ASP A 178 7.07 -5.29 -6.44
CA ASP A 178 8.32 -5.22 -7.19
C ASP A 178 9.52 -5.11 -6.22
N ALA A 179 9.43 -4.36 -5.12
CA ALA A 179 10.50 -4.33 -4.14
C ALA A 179 10.77 -5.71 -3.52
N ALA A 180 9.71 -6.50 -3.28
CA ALA A 180 9.86 -7.88 -2.80
C ALA A 180 10.54 -8.76 -3.86
N TYR A 181 10.19 -8.60 -5.14
CA TYR A 181 10.85 -9.27 -6.25
C TYR A 181 12.33 -8.88 -6.34
N VAL A 182 12.65 -7.59 -6.44
CA VAL A 182 14.02 -7.06 -6.57
C VAL A 182 14.88 -7.50 -5.38
N CYS A 183 14.37 -7.44 -4.15
CA CYS A 183 15.11 -7.83 -2.96
C CYS A 183 15.59 -9.30 -2.98
N THR A 184 14.83 -10.18 -3.65
CA THR A 184 15.17 -11.61 -3.76
C THR A 184 16.03 -11.94 -4.98
N ARG A 185 15.97 -11.13 -6.05
CA ARG A 185 16.65 -11.39 -7.32
C ARG A 185 17.95 -10.61 -7.50
N SER A 186 18.12 -9.50 -6.79
CA SER A 186 19.28 -8.64 -6.89
C SER A 186 20.42 -9.06 -5.95
N ASN A 187 21.64 -9.03 -6.49
CA ASN A 187 22.87 -9.23 -5.71
C ASN A 187 23.43 -7.93 -5.11
N GLY A 188 22.98 -6.75 -5.55
CA GLY A 188 23.55 -5.46 -5.14
C GLY A 188 22.59 -4.60 -4.31
N TRP A 189 21.43 -4.26 -4.87
CA TRP A 189 20.43 -3.45 -4.20
C TRP A 189 19.30 -4.33 -3.64
N ARG A 190 19.08 -4.26 -2.33
CA ARG A 190 18.04 -5.03 -1.62
C ARG A 190 17.02 -4.08 -0.98
N PRO A 191 16.02 -3.60 -1.75
CA PRO A 191 15.00 -2.71 -1.21
C PRO A 191 14.16 -3.42 -0.15
N ASN A 192 13.76 -2.70 0.91
CA ASN A 192 12.83 -3.25 1.90
C ASN A 192 11.38 -2.98 1.44
N PRO A 193 10.56 -4.00 1.15
CA PRO A 193 9.19 -3.83 0.65
C PRO A 193 8.28 -3.07 1.61
N GLY A 194 8.43 -3.31 2.92
CA GLY A 194 7.67 -2.58 3.95
C GLY A 194 8.00 -1.08 3.94
N LEU A 195 9.27 -0.72 3.74
CA LEU A 195 9.69 0.68 3.64
C LEU A 195 9.11 1.36 2.39
N TYR A 196 9.17 0.68 1.23
CA TYR A 196 8.61 1.21 -0.01
C TYR A 196 7.09 1.36 0.02
N LEU A 197 6.39 0.44 0.68
CA LEU A 197 4.96 0.59 0.96
C LEU A 197 4.68 1.82 1.84
N GLY A 198 5.50 2.04 2.88
CA GLY A 198 5.42 3.22 3.73
C GLY A 198 5.64 4.53 2.96
N PHE A 199 6.65 4.58 2.09
CA PHE A 199 6.85 5.74 1.22
C PHE A 199 5.69 5.94 0.25
N ALA A 200 5.12 4.88 -0.31
CA ALA A 200 3.94 4.99 -1.17
C ALA A 200 2.68 5.48 -0.43
N PHE A 201 2.55 5.20 0.87
CA PHE A 201 1.51 5.86 1.67
C PHE A 201 1.78 7.36 1.83
N LEU A 202 3.04 7.76 2.04
CA LEU A 202 3.41 9.16 2.17
C LEU A 202 3.09 9.96 0.89
N THR A 203 3.20 9.32 -0.28
CA THR A 203 2.87 9.97 -1.56
C THR A 203 1.39 10.29 -1.71
N LEU A 204 0.50 9.66 -0.93
CA LEU A 204 -0.93 10.04 -0.89
C LEU A 204 -1.15 11.42 -0.29
N PHE A 205 -0.25 11.87 0.60
CA PHE A 205 -0.32 13.18 1.26
C PHE A 205 0.54 14.23 0.56
N VAL A 206 1.62 13.79 -0.11
CA VAL A 206 2.57 14.65 -0.80
C VAL A 206 2.63 14.23 -2.27
N ALA A 207 1.70 14.72 -3.09
CA ALA A 207 1.57 14.32 -4.48
C ALA A 207 2.89 14.40 -5.30
N PRO A 208 3.73 15.45 -5.17
CA PRO A 208 5.01 15.50 -5.89
C PRO A 208 6.00 14.40 -5.50
N LEU A 209 5.82 13.75 -4.36
CA LEU A 209 6.70 12.68 -3.90
C LEU A 209 6.53 11.41 -4.74
N GLN A 210 5.35 11.14 -5.29
CA GLN A 210 5.12 9.93 -6.09
C GLN A 210 6.04 9.83 -7.30
N PRO A 211 6.10 10.82 -8.21
CA PRO A 211 6.96 10.72 -9.38
C PRO A 211 8.45 10.67 -9.00
N LEU A 212 8.85 11.37 -7.93
CA LEU A 212 10.23 11.31 -7.43
C LEU A 212 10.60 9.92 -6.92
N LEU A 213 9.74 9.31 -6.10
CA LEU A 213 9.93 7.96 -5.56
C LEU A 213 9.94 6.91 -6.68
N ALA A 214 8.95 6.96 -7.57
CA ALA A 214 8.83 6.03 -8.68
C ALA A 214 10.01 6.15 -9.65
N GLY A 215 10.39 7.37 -10.03
CA GLY A 215 11.54 7.62 -10.90
C GLY A 215 12.86 7.16 -10.29
N TYR A 216 13.10 7.47 -9.02
CA TYR A 216 14.27 6.96 -8.30
C TYR A 216 14.30 5.44 -8.25
N TYR A 217 13.15 4.82 -7.95
CA TYR A 217 13.01 3.37 -7.84
C TYR A 217 13.29 2.67 -9.17
N LEU A 218 12.65 3.09 -10.27
CA LEU A 218 12.84 2.53 -11.61
C LEU A 218 14.28 2.71 -12.09
N LEU A 219 14.89 3.88 -11.86
CA LEU A 219 16.30 4.11 -12.17
C LEU A 219 17.22 3.14 -11.41
N ARG A 220 16.94 2.90 -10.13
CA ARG A 220 17.73 1.99 -9.30
C ARG A 220 17.52 0.53 -9.71
N ARG A 221 16.28 0.14 -10.04
CA ARG A 221 15.94 -1.17 -10.59
C ARG A 221 16.69 -1.43 -11.88
N HIS A 222 16.62 -0.50 -12.84
CA HIS A 222 17.31 -0.59 -14.12
C HIS A 222 18.82 -0.82 -13.95
N ARG A 223 19.48 -0.04 -13.10
CA ARG A 223 20.93 -0.20 -12.82
C ARG A 223 21.30 -1.54 -12.19
N THR A 224 20.34 -2.22 -11.56
CA THR A 224 20.58 -3.44 -10.79
C THR A 224 20.20 -4.70 -11.58
N LEU A 225 19.13 -4.65 -12.36
CA LEU A 225 18.56 -5.81 -13.07
C LEU A 225 18.60 -5.66 -14.61
N GLY A 226 19.05 -4.54 -15.15
CA GLY A 226 19.10 -4.26 -16.60
C GLY A 226 17.76 -3.95 -17.25
N THR A 227 16.64 -4.28 -16.59
CA THR A 227 15.28 -3.90 -17.00
C THR A 227 14.76 -2.81 -16.06
N PRO A 228 14.14 -1.74 -16.58
CA PRO A 228 13.51 -0.71 -15.75
C PRO A 228 12.41 -1.27 -14.86
#